data_AF-A0A7V1F906-F1
#
_entry.id   AF-A0A7V1F906-F1
#
_cell.length_a   1.000
_cell.length_b   1.000
_cell.length_c   1.000
_cell.angle_alpha   90.00
_cell.angle_beta   90.00
_cell.angle_gamma   90.00
#
_symmetry.space_group_name_H-M   'P 1'
#
loop_
_entity.id
_entity.type
_entity.pdbx_description
1 polymer ?
#
loop_
_entity_poly.entity_id
_entity_poly.type
_entity_poly.pdbx_seq_one_letter_code
_entity_poly.pdbx_strand_id
1 'polypeptide(L)'
;MMNVEKSNQEKGWKLKDLDYPVPKHALEFGYCLGGIILVGFGLLIITGLIMALFFTPTVAGARLSILTLSENPFGLLLRSFHRWTAEAIMFLIILHLSRIIFTGSYQGK
;
A
#
# COMPACT_ATOMS: atom_id res chain seq x y z
N MET A 1 -22.39 5.16 42.50
CA MET A 1 -21.42 5.59 41.48
C MET A 1 -20.84 4.38 40.73
N MET A 2 -21.68 3.52 40.15
CA MET A 2 -21.24 2.22 39.57
C MET A 2 -21.82 1.94 38.17
N ASN A 3 -22.31 2.97 37.46
CA ASN A 3 -23.04 2.76 36.19
C ASN A 3 -22.41 3.48 34.98
N VAL A 4 -21.22 4.06 35.13
CA VAL A 4 -20.52 4.78 34.04
C VAL A 4 -19.49 3.88 33.33
N GLU A 5 -19.07 2.76 33.93
CA GLU A 5 -17.97 1.94 33.40
C GLU A 5 -18.40 0.95 32.30
N LYS A 6 -19.69 0.54 32.26
CA LYS A 6 -20.18 -0.49 31.33
C LYS A 6 -20.48 0.00 29.91
N SER A 7 -20.58 1.31 29.67
CA SER A 7 -20.89 1.85 28.32
C SER A 7 -19.68 1.91 27.39
N ASN A 8 -18.47 1.66 27.90
CA ASN A 8 -17.23 1.81 27.15
C ASN A 8 -16.55 0.49 26.77
N GLN A 9 -17.12 -0.67 27.15
CA GLN A 9 -16.51 -2.00 26.96
C GLN A 9 -17.18 -2.85 25.87
N GLU A 10 -18.26 -2.38 25.24
CA GLU A 10 -18.96 -3.10 24.16
C GLU A 10 -18.77 -2.50 22.76
N LYS A 11 -17.86 -1.53 22.60
CA LYS A 11 -17.46 -1.00 21.28
C LYS A 11 -16.47 -1.93 20.57
N GLY A 12 -16.71 -3.24 20.62
CA GLY A 12 -16.02 -4.19 19.77
C GLY A 12 -16.65 -4.14 18.38
N TRP A 13 -15.86 -3.84 17.36
CA TRP A 13 -16.29 -3.86 15.96
C TRP A 13 -16.95 -5.22 15.67
N LYS A 14 -18.24 -5.22 15.33
CA LYS A 14 -18.95 -6.47 15.00
C LYS A 14 -18.84 -6.69 13.50
N LEU A 15 -18.66 -7.95 13.07
CA LEU A 15 -18.56 -8.27 11.63
C LEU A 15 -19.79 -7.81 10.83
N LYS A 16 -20.94 -7.69 11.49
CA LYS A 16 -22.20 -7.21 10.90
C LYS A 16 -22.19 -5.71 10.57
N ASP A 17 -21.27 -4.95 11.17
CA ASP A 17 -21.13 -3.51 10.92
C ASP A 17 -20.42 -3.23 9.58
N LEU A 18 -19.82 -4.25 8.96
CA LEU A 18 -19.18 -4.17 7.63
C LEU A 18 -20.20 -4.32 6.48
N ASP A 19 -21.41 -4.81 6.74
CA ASP A 19 -22.48 -4.97 5.74
C ASP A 19 -23.20 -3.64 5.44
N TYR A 20 -22.43 -2.61 5.07
CA TYR A 20 -23.02 -1.35 4.61
C TYR A 20 -23.33 -1.43 3.09
N PRO A 21 -24.42 -0.81 2.62
CA PRO A 21 -24.76 -0.82 1.21
C PRO A 21 -23.75 -0.02 0.39
N VAL A 22 -23.04 -0.69 -0.51
CA VAL A 22 -22.07 -0.05 -1.42
C VAL A 22 -22.80 0.47 -2.66
N PRO A 23 -22.66 1.77 -3.01
CA PRO A 23 -23.31 2.30 -4.21
C PRO A 23 -22.65 1.74 -5.47
N LYS A 24 -23.46 1.51 -6.54
CA LYS A 24 -22.99 0.83 -7.76
C LYS A 24 -21.79 1.49 -8.44
N HIS A 25 -21.68 2.82 -8.36
CA HIS A 25 -20.55 3.57 -8.94
C HIS A 25 -19.21 3.25 -8.26
N ALA A 26 -19.21 2.79 -7.00
CA ALA A 26 -18.00 2.39 -6.30
C ALA A 26 -17.40 1.06 -6.82
N LEU A 27 -18.14 0.32 -7.64
CA LEU A 27 -17.67 -0.89 -8.33
C LEU A 27 -17.06 -0.58 -9.70
N GLU A 28 -17.05 0.68 -10.12
CA GLU A 28 -16.41 1.07 -11.37
C GLU A 28 -14.88 1.00 -11.25
N PHE A 29 -14.21 0.66 -12.36
CA PHE A 29 -12.77 0.47 -12.39
C PHE A 29 -11.97 1.66 -11.83
N GLY A 30 -12.44 2.89 -12.05
CA GLY A 30 -11.81 4.11 -11.51
C GLY A 30 -11.82 4.20 -9.98
N TYR A 31 -12.74 3.50 -9.31
CA TYR A 31 -12.80 3.39 -7.85
C TYR A 31 -11.86 2.32 -7.28
N CYS A 32 -11.52 1.28 -8.07
CA CYS A 32 -10.53 0.28 -7.68
C CYS A 32 -9.09 0.81 -7.70
N LEU A 33 -8.78 1.87 -8.47
CA LEU A 33 -7.43 2.43 -8.60
C LEU A 33 -6.76 2.74 -7.26
N GLY A 34 -7.50 3.31 -6.30
CA GLY A 34 -6.97 3.61 -4.97
C GLY A 34 -6.60 2.34 -4.18
N GLY A 35 -7.44 1.30 -4.27
CA GLY A 35 -7.18 0.01 -3.63
C GLY A 35 -5.97 -0.71 -4.23
N ILE A 36 -5.80 -0.65 -5.56
CA ILE A 36 -4.64 -1.23 -6.25
C ILE A 36 -3.34 -0.55 -5.79
N ILE A 37 -3.34 0.78 -5.65
CA ILE A 37 -2.20 1.53 -5.12
C ILE A 37 -1.88 1.10 -3.69
N LEU A 38 -2.90 0.96 -2.83
CA LEU A 38 -2.70 0.55 -1.43
C LEU A 38 -2.06 -0.84 -1.33
N VAL A 39 -2.55 -1.81 -2.10
CA VAL A 39 -1.99 -3.16 -2.15
C VAL A 39 -0.56 -3.15 -2.69
N GLY A 40 -0.32 -2.42 -3.78
CA GLY A 40 1.02 -2.26 -4.33
C GLY A 40 1.99 -1.60 -3.35
N PHE A 41 1.52 -0.60 -2.57
CA PHE A 41 2.34 0.10 -1.60
C PHE A 41 2.77 -0.83 -0.46
N GLY A 42 1.85 -1.69 0.01
CA GLY A 42 2.18 -2.77 0.95
C GLY A 42 3.25 -3.71 0.38
N LEU A 43 3.15 -4.06 -0.91
CA LEU A 43 4.14 -4.89 -1.60
C LEU A 43 5.52 -4.23 -1.71
N LEU A 44 5.57 -2.91 -1.96
CA LEU A 44 6.82 -2.13 -1.93
C LEU A 44 7.45 -2.13 -0.54
N ILE A 45 6.65 -1.96 0.52
CA ILE A 45 7.14 -2.02 1.90
C ILE A 45 7.76 -3.39 2.18
N ILE A 46 7.05 -4.47 1.86
CA ILE A 46 7.53 -5.84 2.15
C ILE A 46 8.84 -6.11 1.42
N THR A 47 8.89 -5.83 0.11
CA THR A 47 10.10 -6.06 -0.69
C THR A 47 11.25 -5.14 -0.30
N GLY A 48 10.97 -3.88 0.03
CA GLY A 48 11.95 -2.92 0.52
C GLY A 48 12.52 -3.31 1.88
N LEU A 49 11.67 -3.78 2.79
CA LEU A 49 12.09 -4.25 4.11
C LEU A 49 13.00 -5.48 3.98
N ILE A 50 12.65 -6.45 3.14
CA ILE A 50 13.49 -7.63 2.88
C ILE A 50 14.86 -7.19 2.37
N MET A 51 14.93 -6.28 1.39
CA MET A 51 16.22 -5.78 0.89
C MET A 51 17.01 -5.01 1.95
N ALA A 52 16.34 -4.23 2.79
CA ALA A 52 16.98 -3.45 3.85
C ALA A 52 17.71 -4.34 4.87
N LEU A 53 17.23 -5.55 5.14
CA LEU A 53 17.90 -6.51 6.04
C LEU A 53 19.26 -6.99 5.51
N PHE A 54 19.45 -7.00 4.19
CA PHE A 54 20.71 -7.42 3.54
C PHE A 54 21.56 -6.23 3.07
N PHE A 55 21.10 -5.00 3.27
CA PHE A 55 21.78 -3.81 2.79
C PHE A 55 22.79 -3.27 3.81
N THR A 56 24.01 -2.91 3.36
CA THR A 56 25.02 -2.24 4.20
C THR A 56 25.04 -0.74 3.90
N PRO A 57 24.60 0.13 4.84
CA PRO A 57 24.49 1.57 4.62
C PRO A 57 25.83 2.31 4.79
N THR A 58 26.88 1.85 4.11
CA THR A 58 28.19 2.52 4.09
C THR A 58 28.60 2.84 2.66
N VAL A 59 29.32 3.94 2.44
CA VAL A 59 29.74 4.37 1.09
C VAL A 59 30.56 3.27 0.37
N ALA A 60 31.42 2.58 1.12
CA ALA A 60 32.24 1.49 0.59
C ALA A 60 31.43 0.20 0.33
N GLY A 61 30.40 -0.09 1.14
CA GLY A 61 29.64 -1.35 1.12
C GLY A 61 28.32 -1.31 0.34
N ALA A 62 27.78 -0.12 0.02
CA ALA A 62 26.46 0.04 -0.58
C ALA A 62 26.35 -0.64 -1.95
N ARG A 63 27.38 -0.49 -2.81
CA ARG A 63 27.37 -1.12 -4.14
C ARG A 63 27.57 -2.63 -4.05
N LEU A 64 28.50 -3.07 -3.20
CA LEU A 64 28.84 -4.48 -3.04
C LEU A 64 27.66 -5.28 -2.47
N SER A 65 26.99 -4.77 -1.43
CA SER A 65 25.84 -5.45 -0.82
C SER A 65 24.70 -5.73 -1.82
N ILE A 66 24.38 -4.77 -2.70
CA ILE A 66 23.37 -4.96 -3.75
C ILE A 66 23.84 -5.95 -4.84
N LEU A 67 25.14 -5.93 -5.17
CA LEU A 67 25.71 -6.85 -6.15
C LEU A 67 25.64 -8.30 -5.63
N THR A 68 26.09 -8.54 -4.40
CA THR A 68 26.02 -9.84 -3.73
C THR A 68 24.59 -10.32 -3.57
N LEU A 69 23.63 -9.43 -3.27
CA LEU A 69 22.21 -9.78 -3.26
C LEU A 69 21.72 -10.22 -4.64
N SER A 70 22.22 -9.59 -5.71
CA SER A 70 21.80 -9.86 -7.10
C SER A 70 22.45 -11.11 -7.71
N GLU A 71 23.47 -11.70 -7.08
CA GLU A 71 24.08 -12.96 -7.52
C GLU A 71 23.11 -14.15 -7.39
N ASN A 72 22.20 -14.10 -6.40
CA ASN A 72 21.14 -15.07 -6.26
C ASN A 72 19.94 -14.69 -7.16
N PRO A 73 19.38 -15.62 -7.97
CA PRO A 73 18.19 -15.35 -8.78
C PRO A 73 17.04 -14.71 -8.00
N PHE A 74 16.80 -15.14 -6.76
CA PHE A 74 15.75 -14.55 -5.91
C PHE A 74 16.03 -13.09 -5.51
N GLY A 75 17.29 -12.72 -5.22
CA GLY A 75 17.63 -11.35 -4.87
C GLY A 75 17.57 -10.42 -6.08
N LEU A 76 17.96 -10.91 -7.27
CA LEU A 76 17.76 -10.20 -8.53
C LEU A 76 16.27 -9.98 -8.83
N LEU A 77 15.44 -11.01 -8.62
CA LEU A 77 13.98 -10.92 -8.78
C LEU A 77 13.38 -9.92 -7.81
N LEU A 78 13.73 -9.97 -6.51
CA LEU A 78 13.25 -9.03 -5.50
C LEU A 78 13.58 -7.58 -5.86
N ARG A 79 14.84 -7.30 -6.24
CA ARG A 79 15.28 -5.96 -6.62
C ARG A 79 14.58 -5.47 -7.87
N SER A 80 14.40 -6.35 -8.85
CA SER A 80 13.69 -6.02 -10.08
C SER A 80 12.23 -5.72 -9.75
N PHE A 81 11.55 -6.65 -9.08
CA PHE A 81 10.15 -6.51 -8.71
C PHE A 81 9.89 -5.23 -7.91
N HIS A 82 10.71 -4.92 -6.91
CA HIS A 82 10.61 -3.66 -6.17
C HIS A 82 10.69 -2.43 -7.08
N ARG A 83 11.64 -2.40 -8.02
CA ARG A 83 11.76 -1.30 -9.01
C ARG A 83 10.54 -1.23 -9.94
N TRP A 84 10.12 -2.35 -10.51
CA TRP A 84 8.96 -2.40 -11.41
C TRP A 84 7.66 -2.00 -10.70
N THR A 85 7.48 -2.41 -9.44
CA THR A 85 6.35 -1.99 -8.62
C THR A 85 6.39 -0.49 -8.32
N ALA A 86 7.57 0.08 -8.04
CA ALA A 86 7.71 1.53 -7.83
C ALA A 86 7.23 2.34 -9.04
N GLU A 87 7.68 1.96 -10.25
CA GLU A 87 7.27 2.62 -11.50
C GLU A 87 5.76 2.46 -11.76
N ALA A 88 5.22 1.25 -11.56
CA ALA A 88 3.80 0.98 -11.74
C ALA A 88 2.93 1.81 -10.79
N ILE A 89 3.33 1.94 -9.52
CA ILE A 89 2.58 2.74 -8.54
C ILE A 89 2.66 4.22 -8.85
N MET A 90 3.82 4.72 -9.27
CA MET A 90 3.94 6.12 -9.68
C MET A 90 2.93 6.46 -10.78
N PHE A 91 2.82 5.59 -11.80
CA PHE A 91 1.82 5.73 -12.86
C PHE A 91 0.38 5.65 -12.34
N LEU A 92 0.07 4.69 -11.46
CA LEU A 92 -1.26 4.53 -10.88
C LEU A 92 -1.68 5.72 -10.01
N ILE A 93 -0.76 6.31 -9.25
CA ILE A 93 -1.01 7.52 -8.45
C ILE A 93 -1.44 8.67 -9.35
N ILE A 94 -0.75 8.87 -10.48
CA ILE A 94 -1.11 9.92 -11.45
C ILE A 94 -2.53 9.67 -12.00
N LEU A 95 -2.86 8.42 -12.35
CA LEU A 95 -4.20 8.05 -12.81
C LEU A 95 -5.27 8.21 -11.72
N HIS A 96 -4.95 7.90 -10.46
CA HIS A 96 -5.88 8.05 -9.35
C HIS A 96 -6.15 9.52 -9.05
N LEU A 97 -5.11 10.36 -9.05
CA LEU A 97 -5.24 11.80 -8.87
C LEU A 97 -6.00 12.45 -10.03
N SER A 98 -5.72 12.05 -11.27
CA SER A 98 -6.46 12.57 -12.43
C SER A 98 -7.95 12.24 -12.32
N ARG A 99 -8.29 11.02 -11.89
CA ARG A 99 -9.69 10.63 -11.62
C ARG A 99 -10.32 11.54 -10.57
N ILE A 100 -9.66 11.77 -9.42
CA ILE A 100 -10.18 12.61 -8.33
C ILE A 100 -10.47 14.04 -8.83
N ILE A 101 -9.59 14.59 -9.67
CA ILE A 101 -9.75 15.92 -10.26
C ILE A 101 -10.95 15.94 -11.23
N PHE A 102 -11.04 15.00 -12.17
CA PHE A 102 -12.12 14.96 -13.15
C PHE A 102 -13.49 14.66 -12.54
N THR A 103 -13.57 13.79 -11.53
CA THR A 103 -14.83 13.49 -10.84
C THR A 103 -15.17 14.50 -9.74
N GLY A 104 -14.34 15.54 -9.52
CA GLY A 104 -14.57 16.55 -8.49
C GLY A 104 -14.62 15.99 -7.07
N SER A 105 -14.02 14.82 -6.83
CA SER A 105 -14.19 14.06 -5.57
C SER A 105 -13.52 14.75 -4.37
N TYR A 106 -12.69 15.76 -4.60
CA TYR A 106 -12.07 16.59 -3.57
C TYR A 106 -13.03 17.62 -2.96
N GLN A 107 -14.16 17.91 -3.61
CA GLN A 107 -15.05 19.01 -3.23
C GLN A 107 -16.00 18.67 -2.07
N GLY A 108 -16.03 17.40 -1.61
CA GLY A 108 -16.82 16.98 -0.45
C GLY A 108 -18.26 17.50 -0.47
N LYS A 109 -19.12 16.90 -1.31
CA LYS A 109 -20.55 17.19 -1.26
C LYS A 109 -21.19 16.70 0.03
#